data_AF-A0A8J7BC33-F1
#
_entry.id   AF-A0A8J7BC33-F1
#
_cell.length_a   1.000
_cell.length_b   1.000
_cell.length_c   1.000
_cell.angle_alpha   90.00
_cell.angle_beta   90.00
_cell.angle_gamma   90.00
#
_symmetry.space_group_name_H-M   'P 1'
#
loop_
_entity.id
_entity.type
_entity.pdbx_description
1 polymer ?
#
loop_
_entity_poly.entity_id
_entity_poly.type
_entity_poly.pdbx_seq_one_letter_code
_entity_poly.pdbx_strand_id
1 'polypeptide(L)' 'MARTPKGEVSIEDIDCWIRLRWRHQGQRKTMSLGLRHDPVNLAVAQQRANQIPLDIVFGDCDPKLSRYKGDRSQQL' A
#
# COMPACT_ATOMS: atom_id res chain seq x y z
N MET A 1 -11.74 17.24 -7.16
CA MET A 1 -11.16 15.95 -6.72
C MET A 1 -10.22 16.23 -5.55
N ALA A 2 -10.53 15.73 -4.36
CA ALA A 2 -9.69 15.93 -3.19
C ALA A 2 -8.30 15.33 -3.45
N ARG A 3 -7.26 16.14 -3.29
CA ARG A 3 -5.88 15.69 -3.42
C ARG A 3 -5.52 15.00 -2.11
N THR A 4 -5.13 13.73 -2.18
CA THR A 4 -4.59 12.99 -1.04
C THR A 4 -3.45 13.81 -0.39
N PRO A 5 -3.52 14.16 0.91
CA PRO A 5 -2.48 14.90 1.59
C PRO A 5 -1.07 14.29 1.41
N LYS A 6 -0.04 15.15 1.46
CA LYS A 6 1.36 14.71 1.33
C LYS A 6 1.69 13.65 2.38
N GLY A 7 2.16 12.48 1.93
CA GLY A 7 2.55 11.37 2.79
C GLY A 7 1.46 10.30 2.96
N GLU A 8 0.24 10.56 2.48
CA GLU A 8 -0.85 9.58 2.55
C GLU A 8 -0.80 8.61 1.36
N VAL A 9 -1.15 7.35 1.64
CA VAL A 9 -1.15 6.27 0.67
C VAL A 9 -2.56 6.11 0.11
N SER A 10 -2.70 6.28 -1.20
CA SER A 10 -3.96 6.05 -1.91
C SER A 10 -4.12 4.58 -2.27
N ILE A 11 -5.35 4.09 -2.15
CA ILE A 11 -5.76 2.76 -2.59
C ILE A 11 -6.42 2.94 -3.97
N GLU A 12 -5.88 2.27 -4.98
CA GLU A 12 -6.39 2.24 -6.36
C GLU A 12 -6.92 0.84 -6.67
N ASP A 13 -8.05 0.77 -7.37
CA ASP A 13 -8.53 -0.45 -8.03
C ASP A 13 -8.00 -0.45 -9.47
N ILE A 14 -7.24 -1.49 -9.83
CA ILE A 14 -6.70 -1.69 -11.17
C ILE A 14 -6.98 -3.12 -11.58
N ASP A 15 -7.81 -3.30 -12.60
CA ASP A 15 -8.20 -4.61 -13.14
C ASP A 15 -8.73 -5.58 -12.06
N CYS A 16 -9.53 -5.06 -11.11
CA CYS A 16 -10.05 -5.77 -9.94
C CYS A 16 -8.98 -6.16 -8.90
N TRP A 17 -7.80 -5.55 -8.94
CA TRP A 17 -6.72 -5.74 -7.97
C TRP A 17 -6.43 -4.46 -7.21
N ILE A 18 -6.12 -4.62 -5.92
CA ILE A 18 -5.76 -3.49 -5.09
C ILE A 18 -4.29 -3.11 -5.28
N ARG A 19 -4.07 -1.83 -5.59
CA ARG A 19 -2.77 -1.19 -5.65
C ARG A 19 -2.70 -0.02 -4.68
N LEU A 20 -1.64 0.02 -3.88
CA LEU A 20 -1.28 1.18 -3.09
C LEU A 20 -0.37 2.12 -3.88
N ARG A 21 -0.60 3.43 -3.78
CA ARG A 21 0.16 4.46 -4.46
C ARG A 21 0.44 5.63 -3.54
N TRP A 22 1.69 6.06 -3.47
CA TRP A 22 2.09 7.22 -2.67
C TRP A 22 3.34 7.91 -3.23
N ARG A 23 3.73 9.03 -2.61
CA ARG A 23 4.97 9.74 -2.91
C ARG A 23 5.84 9.79 -1.68
N HIS A 24 7.10 9.40 -1.83
CA HIS A 24 8.11 9.48 -0.77
C HIS A 24 9.41 10.02 -1.37
N GLN A 25 10.01 11.03 -0.73
CA GLN A 25 11.25 11.67 -1.18
C GLN A 25 11.24 12.13 -2.66
N GLY A 26 10.12 12.72 -3.11
CA GLY A 26 9.99 13.20 -4.50
C GLY A 26 9.74 12.11 -5.55
N GLN A 27 9.81 10.83 -5.16
CA GLN A 27 9.56 9.70 -6.06
C GLN A 27 8.15 9.14 -5.88
N ARG A 28 7.54 8.71 -6.99
CA ARG A 28 6.26 8.01 -6.98
C ARG A 28 6.52 6.52 -6.71
N LYS A 29 5.91 5.98 -5.66
CA LYS A 29 5.95 4.56 -5.33
C LYS A 29 4.57 3.94 -5.55
N THR A 30 4.56 2.74 -6.10
CA THR A 30 3.37 1.92 -6.29
C THR A 30 3.64 0.51 -5.78
N MET A 31 2.62 -0.12 -5.19
CA MET A 31 2.71 -1.47 -4.67
C MET A 31 1.38 -2.18 -4.87
N SER A 32 1.38 -3.25 -5.67
CA SER A 32 0.23 -4.14 -5.75
C SER A 32 0.21 -5.05 -4.53
N LEU A 33 -0.94 -5.17 -3.87
CA LEU A 33 -1.11 -6.06 -2.71
C LEU A 33 -1.36 -7.52 -3.11
N GLY A 34 -1.68 -7.79 -4.39
CA GLY A 34 -2.09 -9.11 -4.85
C GLY A 34 -3.45 -9.55 -4.27
N LEU A 35 -4.22 -8.59 -3.77
CA LEU A 35 -5.57 -8.79 -3.23
C LEU A 35 -6.59 -8.31 -4.26
N ARG A 36 -7.72 -9.02 -4.35
CA ARG A 36 -8.83 -8.58 -5.19
C ARG A 36 -9.52 -7.38 -4.56
N HIS A 37 -10.19 -6.58 -5.39
CA HIS A 37 -10.97 -5.46 -4.94
C HIS A 37 -12.32 -5.93 -4.35
N ASP A 38 -12.29 -6.28 -3.07
CA ASP A 38 -13.46 -6.64 -2.27
C ASP A 38 -13.42 -5.93 -0.90
N PRO A 39 -14.57 -5.82 -0.19
CA PRO A 39 -14.66 -5.02 1.03
C PRO A 39 -13.70 -5.46 2.15
N VAL A 40 -13.41 -6.76 2.24
CA VAL A 40 -12.49 -7.31 3.25
C VAL A 40 -11.05 -6.95 2.89
N ASN A 41 -10.67 -7.16 1.65
CA ASN A 41 -9.35 -6.82 1.15
C ASN A 41 -9.10 -5.30 1.12
N LEU A 42 -10.15 -4.48 0.97
CA LEU A 42 -10.07 -3.04 1.14
C LEU A 42 -9.73 -2.65 2.59
N ALA A 43 -10.30 -3.33 3.59
CA ALA A 43 -9.94 -3.09 4.99
C ALA A 43 -8.46 -3.46 5.25
N VAL A 44 -7.99 -4.57 4.68
CA VAL A 44 -6.57 -4.97 4.72
C VAL A 44 -5.70 -3.92 4.03
N ALA A 45 -6.10 -3.46 2.85
CA ALA A 45 -5.39 -2.43 2.11
C ALA A 45 -5.31 -1.11 2.87
N GLN A 46 -6.38 -0.72 3.57
CA GLN A 46 -6.41 0.46 4.42
C GLN A 46 -5.46 0.34 5.61
N GLN A 47 -5.41 -0.83 6.25
CA GLN A 47 -4.46 -1.09 7.31
C GLN A 47 -3.01 -0.93 6.82
N ARG A 48 -2.69 -1.49 5.63
CA ARG A 48 -1.38 -1.38 4.99
C ARG A 48 -1.05 0.06 4.60
N ALA A 49 -2.02 0.79 4.06
CA ALA A 49 -1.91 2.19 3.70
C ALA A 49 -1.58 3.07 4.92
N ASN A 50 -2.09 2.71 6.11
CA ASN A 50 -1.80 3.42 7.35
C ASN A 50 -0.44 3.04 7.97
N GLN A 51 0.07 1.82 7.73
CA GLN A 51 1.39 1.38 8.21
C GLN A 51 2.55 2.05 7.48
N ILE A 52 2.48 2.18 6.16
CA ILE A 52 3.54 2.78 5.33
C ILE A 52 3.99 4.18 5.82
N PRO A 53 3.10 5.14 6.11
CA PRO A 53 3.52 6.45 6.62
C PRO A 53 4.15 6.35 8.02
N LEU A 54 3.70 5.43 8.87
CA LEU A 54 4.32 5.20 10.18
C LEU A 54 5.75 4.70 10.01
N ASP A 55 5.98 3.71 9.14
CA ASP A 55 7.33 3.19 8.85
C ASP A 55 8.26 4.25 8.24
N ILE A 56 7.71 5.15 7.41
CA ILE A 56 8.44 6.31 6.88
C ILE A 56 8.90 7.22 8.03
N VAL A 57 8.04 7.48 9.01
CA VAL A 57 8.38 8.31 10.19
C VAL A 57 9.41 7.61 11.08
N PHE A 58 9.29 6.31 11.28
CA PHE A 58 10.24 5.52 12.08
C PHE A 58 11.60 5.31 11.40
N GLY A 59 11.74 5.65 10.11
CA GLY A 59 12.98 5.45 9.36
C GLY A 59 13.28 4.00 9.00
N ASP A 60 12.38 3.06 9.33
CA ASP A 60 12.46 1.62 9.03
C ASP A 60 11.76 1.27 7.70
N CYS A 61 11.53 2.26 6.84
CA CYS A 61 10.87 2.06 5.56
C CYS A 61 11.81 1.26 4.64
N ASP A 62 11.70 -0.07 4.69
CA ASP A 62 12.40 -0.99 3.80
C ASP A 62 12.14 -0.53 2.35
N PRO A 63 13.16 -0.06 1.61
CA PRO A 63 12.98 0.45 0.27
C PRO A 63 12.43 -0.61 -0.69
N LYS A 64 12.56 -1.90 -0.37
CA LYS A 64 12.02 -3.01 -1.17
C LYS A 64 10.55 -3.35 -0.89
N LEU A 65 9.94 -2.77 0.15
CA LEU A 65 8.55 -3.05 0.55
C LEU A 65 8.27 -4.57 0.72
N SER A 66 9.32 -5.34 0.98
CA SER A 66 9.30 -6.81 1.01
C SER A 66 8.36 -7.32 2.10
N ARG A 67 8.27 -6.59 3.21
CA ARG A 67 7.45 -6.86 4.38
C ARG A 67 5.95 -6.72 4.14
N TYR A 68 5.56 -6.00 3.09
CA TYR A 68 4.18 -5.66 2.77
C TYR A 68 3.57 -6.51 1.66
N LYS A 69 4.42 -7.10 0.82
CA LYS A 69 4.00 -8.18 -0.06
C LYS A 69 3.66 -9.33 0.87
N GLY A 70 2.36 -9.60 1.03
CA GLY A 70 1.92 -10.78 1.76
C GLY A 70 2.73 -11.97 1.26
N ASP A 71 3.28 -12.73 2.20
CA ASP A 71 4.02 -13.93 1.85
C ASP A 71 3.09 -14.79 0.98
N ARG A 72 3.54 -15.09 -0.24
CA ARG A 72 2.73 -15.79 -1.26
C ARG A 72 2.40 -17.23 -0.83
N SER A 73 2.91 -17.64 0.33
CA SER A 73 2.83 -18.94 0.97
C SER A 73 1.51 -19.22 1.72
N GLN A 74 0.58 -18.26 1.84
CA GLN A 74 -0.74 -18.49 2.46
C GLN A 74 -1.88 -18.85 1.48
N GLN A 75 -1.57 -19.22 0.23
CA GLN A 75 -2.53 -19.89 -0.65
C GLN A 75 -2.15 -21.36 -0.81
N LEU A 76 -2.56 -22.18 0.16
CA LEU A 76 -2.75 -23.63 0.02
C LEU A 76 -4.17 -23.98 0.46
#